data_AF-A0A946ZJX5-F1
#
_entry.id   AF-A0A946ZJX5-F1
#
_cell.length_a   1.000
_cell.length_b   1.000
_cell.length_c   1.000
_cell.angle_alpha   90.00
_cell.angle_beta   90.00
_cell.angle_gamma   90.00
#
_symmetry.space_group_name_H-M   'P 1'
#
loop_
_entity.id
_entity.type
_entity.pdbx_description
1 polymer ?
#
loop_
_entity_poly.entity_id
_entity_poly.type
_entity_poly.pdbx_seq_one_letter_code
_entity_poly.pdbx_strand_id
1 'polypeptide(L)'
;YQDAIGRVKNEEEAQYLLDIACMSTWGDRDIDDNERYFLSTLGKDLNLKSKGVDESIAAVNAFFSKHKKDIALLSSKNVVKSFYDNSSLMVSKLISRNKKRLHKEIRESKDVVRLLSQSTVRDLTAEEQKQLQSQLLDIFKTIPSLAIFMLPGGMLLLPLVVKFIPKLLPSAFDDNRIEDD
;
A
#
# COMPACT_ATOMS: atom_id res chain seq x y z
N TYR A 1 -29.70 7.65 -20.67
CA TYR A 1 -30.16 6.61 -19.73
C TYR A 1 -31.38 5.89 -20.31
N GLN A 2 -32.53 6.57 -20.41
CA GLN A 2 -33.77 5.97 -20.94
C GLN A 2 -33.62 5.37 -22.35
N ASP A 3 -32.90 6.05 -23.25
CA ASP A 3 -32.60 5.52 -24.59
C ASP A 3 -31.78 4.22 -24.58
N ALA A 4 -30.98 3.98 -23.54
CA ALA A 4 -30.18 2.77 -23.42
C ALA A 4 -31.04 1.61 -22.89
N ILE A 5 -31.88 1.87 -21.89
CA ILE A 5 -32.85 0.91 -21.37
C ILE A 5 -33.83 0.49 -22.47
N GLY A 6 -34.34 1.44 -23.28
CA GLY A 6 -35.25 1.16 -24.39
C GLY A 6 -34.66 0.37 -25.56
N ARG A 7 -33.34 0.10 -25.55
CA ARG A 7 -32.68 -0.76 -26.54
C ARG A 7 -32.59 -2.22 -26.11
N VAL A 8 -32.84 -2.52 -24.84
CA VAL A 8 -32.80 -3.88 -24.30
C VAL A 8 -34.01 -4.65 -24.81
N LYS A 9 -33.78 -5.76 -25.49
CA LYS A 9 -34.84 -6.44 -26.27
C LYS A 9 -35.44 -7.65 -25.56
N ASN A 10 -34.71 -8.27 -24.64
CA ASN A 10 -35.16 -9.48 -23.96
C ASN A 10 -34.69 -9.52 -22.49
N GLU A 11 -35.32 -10.43 -21.73
CA GLU A 11 -35.08 -10.59 -20.29
C GLU A 11 -33.64 -11.05 -19.99
N GLU A 12 -33.04 -11.86 -20.86
CA GLU A 12 -31.66 -12.34 -20.70
C GLU A 12 -30.63 -11.21 -20.84
N GLU A 13 -30.82 -10.30 -21.78
CA GLU A 13 -29.99 -9.11 -21.97
C GLU A 13 -30.13 -8.16 -20.77
N ALA A 14 -31.35 -7.97 -20.28
CA ALA A 14 -31.61 -7.23 -19.06
C ALA A 14 -30.89 -7.84 -17.85
N GLN A 15 -30.99 -9.16 -17.68
CA GLN A 15 -30.34 -9.90 -16.60
C GLN A 15 -28.82 -9.80 -16.68
N TYR A 16 -28.25 -9.95 -17.87
CA TYR A 16 -26.81 -9.81 -18.11
C TYR A 16 -26.28 -8.40 -17.77
N LEU A 17 -27.02 -7.35 -18.17
CA LEU A 17 -26.68 -5.97 -17.83
C LEU A 17 -26.75 -5.71 -16.33
N LEU A 18 -27.74 -6.28 -15.65
CA LEU A 18 -27.86 -6.22 -14.20
C LEU A 18 -26.69 -6.92 -13.51
N ASP A 19 -26.28 -8.10 -13.97
CA ASP A 19 -25.14 -8.84 -13.40
C ASP A 19 -23.83 -8.05 -13.57
N ILE A 20 -23.61 -7.43 -14.74
CA ILE A 20 -22.48 -6.52 -14.96
C ILE A 20 -22.55 -5.32 -14.01
N ALA A 21 -23.73 -4.73 -13.84
CA ALA A 21 -23.92 -3.62 -12.92
C ALA A 21 -23.58 -4.04 -11.48
N CYS A 22 -24.07 -5.19 -11.02
CA CYS A 22 -23.76 -5.75 -9.70
C CYS A 22 -22.26 -5.96 -9.49
N MET A 23 -21.55 -6.48 -10.51
CA MET A 23 -20.09 -6.63 -10.46
C MET A 23 -19.36 -5.29 -10.43
N SER A 24 -19.88 -4.28 -11.14
CA SER A 24 -19.27 -2.95 -11.25
C SER A 24 -19.50 -2.09 -10.00
N THR A 25 -20.63 -2.29 -9.31
CA THR A 25 -20.94 -1.64 -8.03
C THR A 25 -20.26 -2.30 -6.85
N TRP A 26 -19.69 -3.51 -7.02
CA TRP A 26 -18.99 -4.18 -5.93
C TRP A 26 -17.63 -3.51 -5.69
N GLY A 27 -17.59 -2.57 -4.74
CA GLY A 27 -16.39 -1.81 -4.38
C GLY A 27 -15.72 -2.33 -3.11
N ASP A 28 -16.18 -1.85 -1.95
CA ASP A 28 -15.51 -1.99 -0.65
C ASP A 28 -15.96 -3.21 0.17
N ARG A 29 -16.28 -4.31 -0.52
CA ARG A 29 -16.54 -5.67 0.01
C ARG A 29 -17.97 -5.98 0.45
N ASP A 30 -18.90 -5.07 0.24
CA ASP A 30 -20.34 -5.31 0.30
C ASP A 30 -21.01 -4.33 -0.66
N ILE A 31 -22.25 -4.61 -1.01
CA ILE A 31 -23.12 -3.68 -1.72
C ILE A 31 -23.86 -2.90 -0.63
N ASP A 32 -23.54 -1.62 -0.45
CA ASP A 32 -24.18 -0.82 0.59
C ASP A 32 -25.66 -0.51 0.28
N ASP A 33 -26.38 0.12 1.21
CA ASP A 33 -27.81 0.38 1.03
C ASP A 33 -28.11 1.31 -0.16
N ASN A 34 -27.22 2.24 -0.49
CA ASN A 34 -27.37 3.12 -1.65
C ASN A 34 -27.15 2.35 -2.95
N GLU A 35 -26.16 1.46 -2.97
CA GLU A 35 -25.86 0.59 -4.10
C GLU A 35 -26.98 -0.45 -4.32
N ARG A 36 -27.53 -1.04 -3.25
CA ARG A 36 -28.72 -1.91 -3.35
C ARG A 36 -29.93 -1.16 -3.88
N TYR A 37 -30.14 0.07 -3.42
CA TYR A 37 -31.22 0.92 -3.92
C TYR A 37 -31.05 1.23 -5.42
N PHE A 38 -29.83 1.55 -5.85
CA PHE A 38 -29.50 1.76 -7.25
C PHE A 38 -29.77 0.50 -8.10
N LEU A 39 -29.26 -0.66 -7.69
CA LEU A 39 -29.44 -1.93 -8.40
C LEU A 39 -30.91 -2.36 -8.46
N SER A 40 -31.66 -2.12 -7.38
CA SER A 40 -33.11 -2.36 -7.34
C SER A 40 -33.87 -1.43 -8.29
N THR A 41 -33.44 -0.18 -8.41
CA THR A 41 -34.02 0.79 -9.35
C THR A 41 -33.69 0.39 -10.79
N LEU A 42 -32.44 0.01 -11.06
CA LEU A 42 -32.02 -0.48 -12.37
C LEU A 42 -32.78 -1.75 -12.78
N GLY A 43 -32.96 -2.71 -11.86
CA GLY A 43 -33.74 -3.92 -12.10
C GLY A 43 -35.20 -3.60 -12.44
N LYS A 44 -35.81 -2.63 -11.76
CA LYS A 44 -37.17 -2.15 -12.10
C LYS A 44 -37.23 -1.51 -13.49
N ASP A 45 -36.26 -0.66 -13.82
CA ASP A 45 -36.20 0.02 -15.12
C ASP A 45 -35.97 -0.98 -16.27
N LEU A 46 -35.27 -2.08 -16.00
CA LEU A 46 -35.08 -3.21 -16.91
C LEU A 46 -36.25 -4.21 -16.94
N ASN A 47 -37.33 -3.92 -16.20
CA ASN A 47 -38.53 -4.76 -16.07
C ASN A 47 -38.23 -6.18 -15.53
N LEU A 48 -37.22 -6.31 -14.67
CA LEU A 48 -36.85 -7.55 -13.99
C LEU A 48 -37.63 -7.72 -12.69
N LYS A 49 -37.86 -8.98 -12.30
CA LYS A 49 -38.46 -9.30 -11.00
C LYS A 49 -37.47 -8.95 -9.89
N SER A 50 -37.97 -8.36 -8.79
CA SER A 50 -37.16 -8.04 -7.60
C SER A 50 -36.34 -9.25 -7.10
N LYS A 51 -36.90 -10.47 -7.20
CA LYS A 51 -36.21 -11.71 -6.83
C LYS A 51 -34.93 -11.94 -7.65
N GLY A 52 -34.92 -11.59 -8.93
CA GLY A 52 -33.74 -11.70 -9.79
C GLY A 52 -32.62 -10.75 -9.38
N VAL A 53 -32.97 -9.56 -8.89
CA VAL A 53 -31.98 -8.58 -8.38
C VAL A 53 -31.29 -9.08 -7.14
N ASP A 54 -32.05 -9.60 -6.17
CA ASP A 54 -31.49 -10.15 -4.93
C ASP A 54 -30.61 -11.38 -5.22
N GLU A 55 -31.02 -12.23 -6.17
CA GLU A 55 -30.25 -13.39 -6.63
C GLU A 55 -28.93 -12.98 -7.28
N SER A 56 -28.91 -11.97 -8.15
CA SER A 56 -27.69 -11.40 -8.76
C SER A 56 -26.74 -10.84 -7.71
N ILE A 57 -27.25 -10.06 -6.77
CA ILE A 57 -26.47 -9.49 -5.66
C ILE A 57 -25.84 -10.62 -4.82
N ALA A 58 -26.63 -11.64 -4.46
CA ALA A 58 -26.16 -12.78 -3.70
C ALA A 58 -25.10 -13.59 -4.45
N ALA A 59 -25.28 -13.81 -5.75
CA ALA A 59 -24.35 -14.54 -6.60
C ALA A 59 -23.00 -13.84 -6.71
N VAL A 60 -23.00 -12.52 -6.94
CA VAL A 60 -21.79 -11.70 -6.95
C VAL A 60 -21.09 -11.73 -5.59
N ASN A 61 -21.81 -11.52 -4.50
CA ASN A 61 -21.23 -11.60 -3.15
C ASN A 61 -20.61 -12.96 -2.82
N ALA A 62 -21.26 -14.05 -3.24
CA ALA A 62 -20.74 -15.41 -3.07
C ALA A 62 -19.46 -15.62 -3.91
N PHE A 63 -19.45 -15.19 -5.17
CA PHE A 63 -18.30 -15.29 -6.06
C PHE A 63 -17.08 -14.55 -5.49
N PHE A 64 -17.26 -13.28 -5.13
CA PHE A 64 -16.20 -12.46 -4.58
C PHE A 64 -15.68 -13.01 -3.26
N SER A 65 -16.56 -13.47 -2.37
CA SER A 65 -16.15 -14.07 -1.09
C SER A 65 -15.33 -15.34 -1.28
N LYS A 66 -15.71 -16.17 -2.25
CA LYS A 66 -15.02 -17.43 -2.59
C LYS A 66 -13.65 -17.19 -3.21
N HIS A 67 -13.54 -16.26 -4.16
CA HIS A 67 -12.34 -16.08 -4.98
C HIS A 67 -11.44 -14.91 -4.57
N LYS A 68 -11.78 -14.21 -3.48
CA LYS A 68 -11.04 -13.05 -2.95
C LYS A 68 -9.53 -13.24 -2.83
N LYS A 69 -9.10 -14.46 -2.50
CA LYS A 69 -7.69 -14.80 -2.28
C LYS A 69 -6.99 -15.29 -3.54
N ASP A 70 -7.76 -15.82 -4.49
CA ASP A 70 -7.24 -16.44 -5.71
C ASP A 70 -7.03 -15.38 -6.81
N ILE A 71 -7.84 -14.32 -6.81
CA ILE A 71 -7.79 -13.25 -7.81
C ILE A 71 -7.15 -12.01 -7.18
N ALA A 72 -5.94 -11.66 -7.63
CA ALA A 72 -5.15 -10.56 -7.10
C ALA A 72 -5.91 -9.21 -7.09
N LEU A 73 -6.71 -8.94 -8.13
CA LEU A 73 -7.52 -7.73 -8.26
C LEU A 73 -8.61 -7.63 -7.17
N LEU A 74 -9.21 -8.77 -6.77
CA LEU A 74 -10.27 -8.82 -5.75
C LEU A 74 -9.73 -8.80 -4.31
N SER A 75 -8.41 -8.97 -4.16
CA SER A 75 -7.74 -8.96 -2.86
C SER A 75 -7.46 -7.54 -2.32
N SER A 76 -8.02 -6.49 -2.95
CA SER A 76 -7.78 -5.02 -2.87
C SER A 76 -7.40 -4.38 -1.52
N LYS A 77 -7.49 -5.09 -0.38
CA LYS A 77 -6.68 -4.78 0.82
C LYS A 77 -5.17 -4.76 0.56
N ASN A 78 -4.72 -5.27 -0.58
CA ASN A 78 -3.31 -5.29 -0.95
C ASN A 78 -2.84 -4.07 -1.77
N VAL A 79 -3.61 -3.03 -2.11
CA VAL A 79 -2.98 -1.91 -2.83
C VAL A 79 -1.99 -1.16 -1.94
N VAL A 80 -2.42 -0.78 -0.72
CA VAL A 80 -1.54 -0.15 0.28
C VAL A 80 -0.47 -1.13 0.77
N LYS A 81 -0.82 -2.39 0.99
CA LYS A 81 0.13 -3.41 1.45
C LYS A 81 1.13 -3.80 0.36
N SER A 82 0.71 -4.04 -0.87
CA SER A 82 1.61 -4.28 -2.01
C SER A 82 2.42 -3.04 -2.36
N PHE A 83 1.89 -1.83 -2.19
CA PHE A 83 2.70 -0.62 -2.27
C PHE A 83 3.77 -0.66 -1.19
N TYR A 84 3.41 -0.91 0.08
CA TYR A 84 4.38 -1.02 1.18
C TYR A 84 5.43 -2.11 0.95
N ASP A 85 5.03 -3.32 0.53
CA ASP A 85 5.91 -4.46 0.31
C ASP A 85 6.84 -4.22 -0.90
N ASN A 86 6.31 -3.73 -2.02
CA ASN A 86 7.11 -3.40 -3.21
C ASN A 86 8.03 -2.21 -2.96
N SER A 87 7.54 -1.17 -2.28
CA SER A 87 8.33 0.00 -1.92
C SER A 87 9.41 -0.34 -0.89
N SER A 88 9.14 -1.23 0.06
CA SER A 88 10.12 -1.73 1.04
C SER A 88 11.29 -2.44 0.36
N LEU A 89 11.00 -3.31 -0.63
CA LEU A 89 12.03 -3.96 -1.45
C LEU A 89 12.86 -2.95 -2.25
N MET A 90 12.20 -1.95 -2.86
CA MET A 90 12.87 -0.90 -3.62
C MET A 90 13.75 -0.02 -2.71
N VAL A 91 13.25 0.39 -1.55
CA VAL A 91 13.98 1.14 -0.53
C VAL A 91 15.20 0.36 -0.07
N SER A 92 15.02 -0.91 0.31
CA SER A 92 16.12 -1.78 0.73
C SER A 92 17.23 -1.86 -0.34
N LYS A 93 16.84 -2.01 -1.61
CA LYS A 93 17.77 -2.04 -2.74
C LYS A 93 18.51 -0.71 -2.95
N LEU A 94 17.80 0.42 -2.84
CA LEU A 94 18.41 1.75 -2.95
C LEU A 94 19.40 2.02 -1.81
N ILE A 95 19.03 1.69 -0.59
CA ILE A 95 19.92 1.85 0.56
C ILE A 95 21.16 0.96 0.41
N SER A 96 20.98 -0.32 0.04
CA SER A 96 22.08 -1.26 -0.20
C SER A 96 23.03 -0.78 -1.30
N ARG A 97 22.50 -0.25 -2.41
CA ARG A 97 23.29 0.34 -3.51
C ARG A 97 24.10 1.56 -3.08
N ASN A 98 23.57 2.37 -2.15
CA ASN A 98 24.21 3.59 -1.68
C ASN A 98 24.95 3.42 -0.34
N LYS A 99 25.12 2.18 0.16
CA LYS A 99 25.64 1.90 1.51
C LYS A 99 26.97 2.61 1.83
N LYS A 100 27.90 2.66 0.88
CA LYS A 100 29.22 3.28 1.07
C LYS A 100 29.13 4.78 1.30
N ARG A 101 28.26 5.46 0.54
CA ARG A 101 28.04 6.91 0.67
C ARG A 101 27.29 7.21 1.96
N LEU A 102 26.23 6.45 2.26
CA LEU A 102 25.50 6.57 3.53
C LEU A 102 26.41 6.43 4.74
N HIS A 103 27.29 5.42 4.71
CA HIS A 103 28.24 5.19 5.80
C HIS A 103 29.17 6.38 6.03
N LYS A 104 29.69 6.96 4.94
CA LYS A 104 30.55 8.14 5.00
C LYS A 104 29.82 9.33 5.62
N GLU A 105 28.64 9.67 5.12
CA GLU A 105 27.84 10.81 5.58
C GLU A 105 27.38 10.65 7.04
N ILE A 106 27.02 9.43 7.45
CA ILE A 106 26.67 9.13 8.85
C ILE A 106 27.88 9.32 9.77
N ARG A 107 29.07 8.81 9.39
CA ARG A 107 30.30 8.97 10.19
C ARG A 107 30.74 10.43 10.34
N GLU A 108 30.43 11.26 9.35
CA GLU A 108 30.71 12.71 9.40
C GLU A 108 29.78 13.45 10.38
N SER A 109 28.62 12.86 10.72
CA SER A 109 27.66 13.42 11.67
C SER A 109 27.82 12.84 13.08
N LYS A 110 28.53 13.58 13.93
CA LYS A 110 28.78 13.19 15.34
C LYS A 110 27.49 12.94 16.13
N ASP A 111 26.45 13.75 15.89
CA ASP A 111 25.17 13.61 16.58
C ASP A 111 24.40 12.37 16.15
N VAL A 112 24.38 12.07 14.85
CA VAL A 112 23.75 10.84 14.33
C VAL A 112 24.45 9.62 14.89
N VAL A 113 25.78 9.59 14.89
CA VAL A 113 26.56 8.49 15.49
C VAL A 113 26.25 8.32 16.97
N ARG A 114 26.20 9.43 17.73
CA ARG A 114 25.87 9.41 19.16
C ARG A 114 24.48 8.84 19.41
N LEU A 115 23.45 9.34 18.70
CA LEU A 115 22.06 8.93 18.89
C LEU A 115 21.83 7.48 18.46
N LEU A 116 22.44 7.04 17.36
CA LEU A 116 22.41 5.64 16.93
C LEU A 116 23.05 4.72 17.98
N SER A 117 24.21 5.10 18.52
CA SER A 117 24.89 4.32 19.56
C SER A 117 24.08 4.26 20.86
N GLN A 118 23.39 5.34 21.21
CA GLN A 118 22.49 5.35 22.36
C GLN A 118 21.27 4.45 22.13
N SER A 119 20.73 4.42 20.91
CA SER A 119 19.57 3.58 20.55
C SER A 119 19.84 2.07 20.62
N THR A 120 21.10 1.62 20.60
CA THR A 120 21.45 0.21 20.78
C THR A 120 21.50 -0.21 22.24
N VAL A 121 21.54 0.74 23.17
CA VAL A 121 21.71 0.49 24.62
C VAL A 121 20.45 0.87 25.40
N ARG A 122 19.76 1.93 24.98
CA ARG A 122 18.51 2.39 25.59
C ARG A 122 17.55 2.93 24.54
N ASP A 123 16.29 3.02 24.90
CA ASP A 123 15.33 3.76 24.09
C ASP A 123 15.66 5.26 24.08
N LEU A 124 15.48 5.88 22.91
CA LEU A 124 15.61 7.32 22.72
C LEU A 124 14.33 8.03 23.18
N THR A 125 14.44 9.25 23.69
CA THR A 125 13.25 10.07 23.96
C THR A 125 12.58 10.50 22.66
N ALA A 126 11.34 11.01 22.73
CA ALA A 126 10.62 11.51 21.57
C ALA A 126 11.40 12.62 20.84
N GLU A 127 12.07 13.49 21.59
CA GLU A 127 12.91 14.58 21.10
C GLU A 127 14.16 14.05 20.41
N GLU A 128 14.86 13.10 21.04
CA GLU A 128 16.05 12.45 20.47
C GLU A 128 15.70 11.67 19.19
N GLN A 129 14.56 11.00 19.18
CA GLN A 129 14.07 10.28 18.01
C GLN A 129 13.73 11.24 16.87
N LYS A 130 13.08 12.37 17.16
CA LYS A 130 12.78 13.41 16.17
C LYS A 130 14.06 14.04 15.63
N GLN A 131 15.03 14.30 16.49
CA GLN A 131 16.34 14.82 16.09
C GLN A 131 17.07 13.84 15.16
N LEU A 132 17.13 12.56 15.54
CA LEU A 132 17.75 11.51 14.74
C LEU A 132 17.07 11.37 13.36
N GLN A 133 15.74 11.38 13.32
CA GLN A 133 14.98 11.32 12.07
C GLN A 133 15.26 12.51 11.15
N SER A 134 15.31 13.73 11.69
CA SER A 134 15.61 14.94 10.92
C SER A 134 17.01 14.88 10.30
N GLN A 135 18.01 14.53 11.10
CA GLN A 135 19.41 14.50 10.64
C GLN A 135 19.64 13.38 9.61
N LEU A 136 19.01 12.22 9.78
CA LEU A 136 19.06 11.15 8.77
C LEU A 136 18.38 11.55 7.46
N LEU A 137 17.27 12.28 7.54
CA LEU A 137 16.59 12.80 6.36
C LEU A 137 17.46 13.79 5.58
N ASP A 138 18.23 14.62 6.27
CA ASP A 138 19.18 15.51 5.61
C ASP A 138 20.32 14.74 4.92
N ILE A 139 20.83 13.67 5.55
CA ILE A 139 21.79 12.74 4.90
C ILE A 139 21.18 12.09 3.65
N PHE A 140 19.91 11.67 3.69
CA PHE A 140 19.27 11.07 2.52
C PHE A 140 19.09 12.04 1.36
N LYS A 141 18.88 13.34 1.64
CA LYS A 141 18.82 14.38 0.61
C LYS A 141 20.16 14.59 -0.09
N THR A 142 21.29 14.31 0.57
CA THR A 142 22.62 14.44 -0.07
C THR A 142 22.91 13.33 -1.09
N ILE A 143 22.08 12.28 -1.15
CA ILE A 143 22.23 11.15 -2.07
C ILE A 143 21.17 11.26 -3.19
N PRO A 144 21.55 11.61 -4.44
CA PRO A 144 20.58 11.91 -5.50
C PRO A 144 19.55 10.80 -5.75
N SER A 145 19.97 9.53 -5.71
CA SER A 145 19.08 8.38 -5.93
C SER A 145 18.04 8.19 -4.82
N LEU A 146 18.36 8.58 -3.58
CA LEU A 146 17.42 8.58 -2.45
C LEU A 146 16.57 9.86 -2.46
N ALA A 147 17.16 11.01 -2.79
CA ALA A 147 16.46 12.29 -2.90
C ALA A 147 15.34 12.27 -3.96
N ILE A 148 15.61 11.74 -5.16
CA ILE A 148 14.61 11.56 -6.23
C ILE A 148 13.46 10.66 -5.75
N PHE A 149 13.78 9.64 -4.95
CA PHE A 149 12.78 8.74 -4.39
C PHE A 149 11.91 9.41 -3.32
N MET A 150 12.39 10.45 -2.63
CA MET A 150 11.67 11.20 -1.59
C MET A 150 10.87 12.41 -2.10
N LEU A 151 10.97 12.77 -3.39
CA LEU A 151 10.09 13.75 -4.07
C LEU A 151 8.60 13.37 -3.89
N PRO A 152 7.61 14.27 -4.09
CA PRO A 152 6.34 14.32 -3.33
C PRO A 152 5.34 13.13 -3.43
N GLY A 153 5.76 11.94 -3.89
CA GLY A 153 5.12 10.65 -3.66
C GLY A 153 5.86 9.69 -2.71
N GLY A 154 7.09 9.98 -2.29
CA GLY A 154 7.95 9.09 -1.49
C GLY A 154 8.00 9.35 0.01
N MET A 155 7.38 10.42 0.51
CA MET A 155 7.38 10.77 1.93
C MET A 155 6.70 9.69 2.81
N LEU A 156 5.74 8.94 2.24
CA LEU A 156 5.12 7.76 2.87
C LEU A 156 6.11 6.64 3.21
N LEU A 157 7.31 6.66 2.61
CA LEU A 157 8.32 5.62 2.74
C LEU A 157 9.42 5.99 3.75
N LEU A 158 9.35 7.18 4.34
CA LEU A 158 10.26 7.60 5.40
C LEU A 158 10.24 6.67 6.64
N PRO A 159 9.07 6.20 7.13
CA PRO A 159 9.03 5.25 8.26
C PRO A 159 9.71 3.91 7.93
N LEU A 160 9.67 3.49 6.66
CA LEU A 160 10.34 2.29 6.18
C LEU A 160 11.86 2.44 6.21
N VAL A 161 12.37 3.56 5.67
CA VAL A 161 13.81 3.85 5.64
C VAL A 161 14.40 3.85 7.06
N VAL A 162 13.74 4.53 8.00
CA VAL A 162 14.17 4.57 9.41
C VAL A 162 14.21 3.15 10.03
N LYS A 163 13.27 2.27 9.68
CA LYS A 163 13.26 0.87 10.16
C LYS A 163 14.39 0.00 9.61
N PHE A 164 14.92 0.31 8.43
CA PHE A 164 16.00 -0.48 7.81
C PHE A 164 17.40 -0.03 8.24
N ILE A 165 17.58 1.21 8.68
CA ILE A 165 18.87 1.76 9.13
C ILE A 165 19.50 0.93 10.27
N PRO A 166 18.77 0.56 11.34
CA PRO A 166 19.31 -0.27 12.41
C PRO A 166 19.71 -1.68 11.98
N LYS A 167 19.37 -2.15 10.76
CA LYS A 167 19.86 -3.44 10.23
C LYS A 167 21.10 -3.29 9.36
N LEU A 168 21.28 -2.11 8.78
CA LEU A 168 22.43 -1.79 7.92
C LEU A 168 23.65 -1.36 8.74
N LEU A 169 23.40 -0.70 9.87
CA LEU A 169 24.45 -0.22 10.77
C LEU A 169 25.15 -1.34 11.55
N PRO A 170 24.50 -2.35 12.15
CA PRO A 170 25.18 -3.43 12.87
C PRO A 170 26.23 -4.10 11.99
N SER A 171 25.89 -4.37 10.72
CA SER A 171 26.81 -4.99 9.76
C SER A 171 27.86 -4.01 9.22
N ALA A 172 27.53 -2.73 8.98
CA ALA A 172 28.49 -1.74 8.46
C ALA A 172 29.46 -1.19 9.54
N PHE A 173 29.15 -1.40 10.81
CA PHE A 173 30.06 -1.16 11.93
C PHE A 173 30.77 -2.44 12.39
N ASP A 174 30.35 -3.62 11.92
CA ASP A 174 31.03 -4.92 12.17
C ASP A 174 32.30 -5.13 11.33
N ASP A 175 32.49 -4.37 10.24
CA ASP A 175 33.68 -4.49 9.35
C ASP A 175 35.03 -4.24 10.05
N ASN A 176 35.03 -3.77 11.31
CA ASN A 176 36.21 -3.49 12.13
C ASN A 176 36.29 -4.31 13.42
N ARG A 177 35.45 -5.34 13.60
CA ARG A 177 35.68 -6.29 14.70
C ARG A 177 36.95 -7.07 14.38
N ILE A 178 38.02 -6.75 15.11
CA ILE A 178 39.20 -7.61 15.17
C ILE A 178 38.66 -8.95 15.68
N GLU A 179 38.85 -10.01 14.89
CA GLU A 179 38.63 -11.37 15.37
C GLU A 179 39.59 -11.56 16.54
N ASP A 180 39.05 -11.60 17.76
CA ASP A 180 39.82 -12.07 18.91
C ASP A 180 40.06 -13.57 18.66
N ASP A 181 41.31 -13.95 18.40
CA ASP A 181 41.79 -15.34 18.41
C ASP A 181 41.44 -16.05 19.73
#